data_AF-A0A317IST2-F1
#
_entry.id   AF-A0A317IST2-F1
#
_cell.length_a   1.000
_cell.length_b   1.000
_cell.length_c   1.000
_cell.angle_alpha   90.00
_cell.angle_beta   90.00
_cell.angle_gamma   90.00
#
_symmetry.space_group_name_H-M   'P 1'
#
loop_
_entity.id
_entity.type
_entity.pdbx_description
1 polymer ?
#
loop_
_entity_poly.entity_id
_entity_poly.type
_entity_poly.pdbx_seq_one_letter_code
_entity_poly.pdbx_strand_id
1 'polypeptide(L)'
;MLAQRIAIIFTFICLFCLAHSSAFARPTAGGKIYKDEAAPGPMVLMLLTAERVPKYLEYSNSQLMPVVRIKIAYREIDKNRDNTEVKYEDLWYAGGRPVGLERYHSLDLHGSQIILRVNQQELDEREINPVANSIVRVFLDAALNDNSVYSCIVPNEPFDTILSAFQNQRFYAPGTSDVLLDPSITLVVHTQTSGQNRLLQFAR
;
A
#
# COMPACT_ATOMS: atom_id res chain seq x y z
N MET A 1 15.37 25.57 -60.61
CA MET A 1 15.39 26.71 -59.68
C MET A 1 15.49 26.12 -58.27
N LEU A 2 16.65 25.70 -57.77
CA LEU A 2 17.92 26.39 -57.47
C LEU A 2 17.85 27.28 -56.21
N ALA A 3 18.63 26.87 -55.20
CA ALA A 3 19.34 27.67 -54.19
C ALA A 3 18.50 28.38 -53.09
N GLN A 4 18.67 28.08 -51.79
CA GLN A 4 19.86 28.28 -50.93
C GLN A 4 20.05 29.75 -50.55
N ARG A 5 19.95 30.08 -49.25
CA ARG A 5 20.79 31.01 -48.45
C ARG A 5 20.21 31.19 -47.03
N ILE A 6 20.90 30.73 -45.97
CA ILE A 6 21.97 31.43 -45.21
C ILE A 6 21.40 32.62 -44.40
N ALA A 7 21.66 32.88 -43.12
CA ALA A 7 22.29 32.19 -41.99
C ALA A 7 22.28 33.19 -40.78
N ILE A 8 22.75 32.72 -39.61
CA ILE A 8 23.71 33.43 -38.74
C ILE A 8 23.22 34.43 -37.65
N ILE A 9 23.58 34.07 -36.42
CA ILE A 9 24.03 34.89 -35.25
C ILE A 9 22.95 35.58 -34.40
N PHE A 10 22.82 35.14 -33.13
CA PHE A 10 23.25 35.98 -32.00
C PHE A 10 23.58 35.14 -30.76
N THR A 11 24.88 34.98 -30.54
CA THR A 11 25.55 34.52 -29.34
C THR A 11 25.63 35.69 -28.35
N PHE A 12 25.15 35.51 -27.11
CA PHE A 12 25.45 36.33 -25.93
C PHE A 12 25.49 35.34 -24.77
N ILE A 13 26.63 34.82 -24.31
CA ILE A 13 27.71 35.44 -23.51
C ILE A 13 27.18 36.38 -22.41
N CYS A 14 27.00 35.78 -21.22
CA CYS A 14 27.22 36.33 -19.88
C CYS A 14 27.33 35.09 -18.97
N LEU A 15 28.48 34.45 -18.75
CA LEU A 15 29.66 34.89 -18.00
C LEU A 15 29.34 35.91 -16.89
N PHE A 16 28.80 35.43 -15.76
CA PHE A 16 28.85 36.15 -14.49
C PHE A 16 29.13 35.19 -13.32
N CYS A 17 30.28 35.43 -12.68
CA CYS A 17 30.68 35.16 -11.30
C CYS A 17 30.61 33.71 -10.77
N LEU A 18 31.73 32.99 -10.69
CA LEU A 18 32.73 33.05 -9.61
C LEU A 18 32.13 33.04 -8.18
N ALA A 19 32.25 31.86 -7.58
CA ALA A 19 32.68 31.62 -6.20
C ALA A 19 32.02 32.45 -5.08
N HIS A 20 31.05 31.83 -4.40
CA HIS A 20 30.97 31.92 -2.94
C HIS A 20 30.95 30.49 -2.38
N SER A 21 32.14 30.04 -2.00
CA SER A 21 32.34 28.90 -1.13
C SER A 21 31.99 29.34 0.29
N SER A 22 30.71 29.25 0.66
CA SER A 22 30.33 29.23 2.07
C SER A 22 30.52 27.81 2.57
N ALA A 23 31.63 27.61 3.27
CA ALA A 23 31.90 26.42 4.05
C ALA A 23 30.71 26.15 4.99
N PHE A 24 29.84 25.22 4.58
CA PHE A 24 28.85 24.62 5.45
C PHE A 24 29.63 23.73 6.41
N ALA A 25 30.04 24.32 7.54
CA ALA A 25 30.54 23.57 8.67
C ALA A 25 29.47 22.56 9.07
N ARG A 26 29.67 21.28 8.73
CA ARG A 26 28.87 20.18 9.26
C ARG A 26 28.97 20.25 10.77
N PRO A 27 27.87 20.46 11.51
CA PRO A 27 27.90 20.21 12.93
C PRO A 27 28.20 18.72 13.10
N THR A 28 29.41 18.38 13.56
CA THR A 28 29.73 17.08 14.15
C THR A 28 29.03 17.04 15.51
N ALA A 29 27.70 17.03 15.49
CA ALA A 29 26.91 16.58 16.60
C ALA A 29 27.26 15.10 16.76
N GLY A 30 28.08 14.80 17.78
CA GLY A 30 28.22 13.47 18.36
C GLY A 30 26.90 13.07 18.99
N GLY A 31 25.84 13.00 18.18
CA GLY A 31 24.59 12.38 18.54
C GLY A 31 24.93 10.95 18.90
N LYS A 32 24.62 10.57 20.14
CA LYS A 32 24.57 9.17 20.53
C LYS A 32 23.53 8.52 19.61
N ILE A 33 24.01 7.98 18.49
CA ILE A 33 23.23 7.19 17.55
C ILE A 33 22.62 6.07 18.40
N TYR A 34 21.30 6.01 18.40
CA TYR A 34 20.44 5.10 19.15
C TYR A 34 21.10 3.72 19.27
N LYS A 35 21.66 3.41 20.44
CA LYS A 35 22.17 2.08 20.76
C LYS A 35 21.06 1.11 21.20
N ASP A 36 19.82 1.58 21.19
CA ASP A 36 18.61 0.85 21.55
C ASP A 36 17.67 0.66 20.35
N GLU A 37 18.20 0.56 19.11
CA GLU A 37 17.43 -0.09 18.05
C GLU A 37 17.36 -1.58 18.39
N ALA A 38 16.35 -1.94 19.17
CA ALA A 38 15.96 -3.32 19.39
C ALA A 38 15.94 -4.03 18.03
N ALA A 39 16.51 -5.24 17.97
CA ALA A 39 16.53 -6.02 16.75
C ALA A 39 15.12 -6.01 16.12
N PRO A 40 15.01 -5.78 14.80
CA PRO A 40 13.70 -5.71 14.15
C PRO A 40 12.91 -6.96 14.54
N GLY A 41 11.69 -6.74 15.03
CA GLY A 41 10.79 -7.82 15.43
C GLY A 41 10.55 -8.81 14.28
N PRO A 42 9.97 -9.99 14.58
CA PRO A 42 9.66 -10.96 13.55
C PRO A 42 8.83 -10.33 12.44
N MET A 43 9.11 -10.74 11.20
CA MET A 43 8.38 -10.26 10.03
C MET A 43 7.30 -11.28 9.66
N VAL A 44 6.09 -10.80 9.42
CA VAL A 44 4.91 -11.61 9.11
C VAL A 44 4.39 -11.22 7.74
N LEU A 45 4.12 -12.22 6.90
CA LEU A 45 3.45 -12.03 5.62
C LEU A 45 1.96 -12.31 5.80
N MET A 46 1.13 -11.28 5.63
CA MET A 46 -0.31 -11.44 5.60
C MET A 46 -0.81 -11.50 4.16
N LEU A 47 -1.49 -12.60 3.83
CA LEU A 47 -1.99 -12.94 2.52
C LEU A 47 -3.48 -12.63 2.46
N LEU A 48 -3.88 -11.89 1.43
CA LEU A 48 -5.28 -11.59 1.12
C LEU A 48 -5.64 -12.27 -0.20
N THR A 49 -6.63 -13.16 -0.19
CA THR A 49 -7.12 -13.86 -1.39
C THR A 49 -8.59 -13.51 -1.61
N ALA A 50 -8.89 -12.89 -2.75
CA ALA A 50 -10.25 -12.62 -3.19
C ALA A 50 -10.85 -13.82 -3.91
N GLU A 51 -12.09 -14.15 -3.58
CA GLU A 51 -12.86 -15.23 -4.20
C GLU A 51 -14.31 -14.77 -4.40
N ARG A 52 -14.78 -14.82 -5.64
CA ARG A 52 -16.22 -14.70 -5.93
C ARG A 52 -16.97 -15.90 -5.35
N VAL A 53 -18.01 -15.64 -4.56
CA VAL A 53 -18.86 -16.70 -4.01
C VAL A 53 -20.06 -16.89 -4.94
N PRO A 54 -20.09 -17.95 -5.78
CA PRO A 54 -21.19 -18.15 -6.71
C PRO A 54 -22.46 -18.53 -5.95
N LYS A 55 -23.61 -18.05 -6.43
CA LYS A 55 -24.95 -18.46 -5.96
C LYS A 55 -25.20 -18.24 -4.46
N TYR A 56 -24.55 -17.27 -3.85
CA TYR A 56 -24.78 -16.93 -2.44
C TYR A 56 -26.08 -16.13 -2.31
N LEU A 57 -27.08 -16.69 -1.62
CA LEU A 57 -28.37 -16.03 -1.36
C LEU A 57 -29.05 -15.55 -2.65
N GLU A 58 -29.10 -16.42 -3.65
CA GLU A 58 -29.77 -16.17 -4.93
C GLU A 58 -31.29 -16.34 -4.79
N TYR A 59 -31.99 -15.23 -4.53
CA TYR A 59 -33.45 -15.15 -4.53
C TYR A 59 -33.91 -13.84 -5.20
N SER A 60 -35.18 -13.81 -5.64
CA SER A 60 -35.76 -12.65 -6.33
C SER A 60 -35.61 -11.37 -5.50
N ASN A 61 -35.04 -10.33 -6.11
CA ASN A 61 -34.73 -9.02 -5.48
C ASN A 61 -33.59 -8.99 -4.46
N SER A 62 -32.75 -10.03 -4.40
CA SER A 62 -31.54 -9.99 -3.57
C SER A 62 -30.58 -8.89 -4.05
N GLN A 63 -30.23 -7.96 -3.14
CA GLN A 63 -29.26 -6.89 -3.39
C GLN A 63 -27.82 -7.31 -3.02
N LEU A 64 -27.63 -8.54 -2.55
CA LEU A 64 -26.33 -9.01 -2.07
C LEU A 64 -25.42 -9.51 -3.19
N MET A 65 -25.94 -9.69 -4.40
CA MET A 65 -25.18 -10.20 -5.53
C MET A 65 -24.51 -9.06 -6.33
N PRO A 66 -23.24 -9.22 -6.77
CA PRO A 66 -22.33 -10.34 -6.51
C PRO A 66 -21.63 -10.22 -5.14
N VAL A 67 -21.42 -11.37 -4.48
CA VAL A 67 -20.65 -11.46 -3.23
C VAL A 67 -19.19 -11.83 -3.52
N VAL A 68 -18.27 -11.07 -2.92
CA VAL A 68 -16.84 -11.36 -2.90
C VAL A 68 -16.44 -11.71 -1.47
N ARG A 69 -15.77 -12.85 -1.28
CA ARG A 69 -15.12 -13.23 -0.03
C ARG A 69 -13.64 -12.89 -0.12
N ILE A 70 -13.12 -12.16 0.86
CA ILE A 70 -11.68 -11.96 1.05
C ILE A 70 -11.25 -12.86 2.20
N LYS A 71 -10.41 -13.83 1.88
CA LYS A 71 -9.77 -14.72 2.87
C LYS A 71 -8.46 -14.09 3.31
N ILE A 72 -8.28 -13.94 4.61
CA ILE A 72 -7.06 -13.36 5.17
C ILE A 72 -6.37 -14.43 6.01
N ALA A 73 -5.10 -14.66 5.71
CA ALA A 73 -4.25 -15.57 6.46
C ALA A 73 -2.88 -14.94 6.64
N TYR A 74 -2.09 -15.43 7.59
CA TYR A 74 -0.71 -14.96 7.75
C TYR A 74 0.24 -16.12 8.02
N ARG A 75 1.52 -15.86 7.78
CA ARG A 75 2.62 -16.75 8.17
C ARG A 75 3.86 -15.92 8.49
N GLU A 76 4.72 -16.45 9.32
CA GLU A 76 6.01 -15.80 9.62
C GLU A 76 6.95 -15.90 8.41
N ILE A 77 7.85 -14.93 8.25
CA ILE A 77 8.89 -14.90 7.22
C ILE A 77 10.23 -15.18 7.92
N ASP A 78 10.39 -16.39 8.45
CA ASP A 78 11.65 -16.86 9.00
C ASP A 78 11.98 -18.24 8.42
N LYS A 79 13.19 -18.38 7.87
CA LYS A 79 13.66 -19.65 7.29
C LYS A 79 13.74 -20.77 8.31
N ASN A 80 13.85 -20.43 9.59
CA ASN A 80 14.01 -21.39 10.69
C ASN A 80 12.71 -21.69 11.41
N ARG A 81 11.59 -21.06 11.03
CA ARG A 81 10.29 -21.24 11.68
C ARG A 81 9.30 -21.95 10.78
N ASP A 82 8.25 -22.46 11.39
CA ASP A 82 7.14 -23.09 10.70
C ASP A 82 6.41 -22.05 9.84
N ASN A 83 6.53 -22.17 8.52
CA ASN A 83 5.88 -21.30 7.54
C ASN A 83 4.41 -21.70 7.31
N THR A 84 3.80 -22.40 8.26
CA THR A 84 2.40 -22.80 8.22
C THR A 84 1.51 -21.57 8.20
N GLU A 85 0.57 -21.58 7.26
CA GLU A 85 -0.41 -20.52 7.11
C GLU A 85 -1.48 -20.62 8.20
N VAL A 86 -1.67 -19.54 8.93
CA VAL A 86 -2.67 -19.38 9.99
C VAL A 86 -3.83 -18.55 9.44
N LYS A 87 -5.03 -19.13 9.42
CA LYS A 87 -6.25 -18.42 8.96
C LYS A 87 -6.64 -17.34 9.95
N TYR A 88 -6.70 -16.09 9.52
CA TYR A 88 -6.99 -14.98 10.42
C TYR A 88 -8.48 -14.64 10.44
N GLU A 89 -8.99 -14.13 9.33
CA GLU A 89 -10.38 -13.73 9.19
C GLU A 89 -10.83 -13.84 7.74
N ASP A 90 -12.14 -14.06 7.57
CA ASP A 90 -12.80 -13.97 6.29
C ASP A 90 -13.79 -12.81 6.30
N LEU A 91 -13.81 -12.08 5.19
CA LEU A 91 -14.66 -10.91 4.98
C LEU A 91 -15.54 -11.13 3.78
N TRP A 92 -16.82 -10.80 3.90
CA TRP A 92 -17.75 -10.85 2.77
C TRP A 92 -18.16 -9.44 2.39
N TYR A 93 -18.15 -9.18 1.09
CA TYR A 93 -18.51 -7.91 0.50
C TYR A 93 -19.59 -8.08 -0.57
N ALA A 94 -20.57 -7.18 -0.58
CA ALA A 94 -21.56 -7.05 -1.65
C ALA A 94 -21.55 -5.62 -2.16
N GLY A 95 -21.37 -5.43 -3.47
CA GLY A 95 -21.27 -4.09 -4.07
C GLY A 95 -20.16 -3.22 -3.47
N GLY A 96 -19.05 -3.83 -3.05
CA GLY A 96 -17.93 -3.15 -2.40
C GLY A 96 -18.15 -2.76 -0.93
N ARG A 97 -19.31 -3.09 -0.34
CA ARG A 97 -19.61 -2.84 1.08
C ARG A 97 -19.46 -4.12 1.90
N PRO A 98 -18.90 -4.06 3.12
CA PRO A 98 -18.81 -5.23 3.99
C PRO A 98 -20.21 -5.67 4.42
N VAL A 99 -20.49 -6.96 4.28
CA VAL A 99 -21.79 -7.58 4.64
C VAL A 99 -21.65 -8.73 5.63
N GLY A 100 -20.42 -9.24 5.83
CA GLY A 100 -20.16 -10.33 6.77
C GLY A 100 -18.70 -10.42 7.18
N LEU A 101 -18.47 -11.07 8.32
CA LEU A 101 -17.18 -11.33 8.92
C LEU A 101 -17.21 -12.67 9.66
N GLU A 102 -16.14 -13.43 9.56
CA GLU A 102 -15.86 -14.60 10.37
C GLU A 102 -14.40 -14.52 10.80
N ARG A 103 -14.15 -14.35 12.10
CA ARG A 103 -12.80 -14.28 12.66
C ARG A 103 -12.43 -15.62 13.25
N TYR A 104 -11.34 -16.21 12.77
CA TYR A 104 -10.84 -17.49 13.23
C TYR A 104 -9.82 -17.33 14.38
N HIS A 105 -8.97 -16.29 14.29
CA HIS A 105 -7.94 -16.00 15.29
C HIS A 105 -7.86 -14.49 15.60
N SER A 106 -7.37 -14.13 16.78
CA SER A 106 -6.99 -12.74 17.11
C SER A 106 -5.64 -12.40 16.50
N LEU A 107 -5.44 -11.14 16.09
CA LEU A 107 -4.18 -10.66 15.54
C LEU A 107 -3.18 -10.31 16.67
N ASP A 108 -2.66 -11.34 17.35
CA ASP A 108 -1.61 -11.18 18.36
C ASP A 108 -0.26 -11.62 17.77
N LEU A 109 0.45 -10.67 17.17
CA LEU A 109 1.76 -10.88 16.55
C LEU A 109 2.90 -10.24 17.36
N HIS A 110 2.64 -9.82 18.60
CA HIS A 110 3.64 -9.33 19.55
C HIS A 110 4.60 -8.24 19.01
N GLY A 111 4.07 -7.24 18.30
CA GLY A 111 4.88 -6.14 17.75
C GLY A 111 5.64 -6.50 16.46
N SER A 112 5.12 -7.47 15.70
CA SER A 112 5.71 -7.87 14.43
C SER A 112 5.64 -6.77 13.37
N GLN A 113 6.54 -6.87 12.39
CA GLN A 113 6.45 -6.11 11.14
C GLN A 113 5.63 -6.89 10.13
N ILE A 114 4.58 -6.28 9.59
CA ILE A 114 3.63 -6.95 8.68
C ILE A 114 3.86 -6.46 7.25
N ILE A 115 3.97 -7.41 6.33
CA ILE A 115 3.83 -7.18 4.89
C ILE A 115 2.45 -7.68 4.47
N LEU A 116 1.61 -6.79 3.97
CA LEU A 116 0.34 -7.16 3.37
C LEU A 116 0.57 -7.55 1.92
N ARG A 117 -0.01 -8.66 1.46
CA ARG A 117 0.12 -9.11 0.08
C ARG A 117 -1.20 -9.63 -0.45
N VAL A 118 -1.67 -9.06 -1.55
CA VAL A 118 -2.73 -9.65 -2.36
C VAL A 118 -2.15 -10.89 -3.05
N ASN A 119 -2.69 -12.06 -2.72
CA ASN A 119 -2.17 -13.36 -3.12
C ASN A 119 -2.76 -13.85 -4.46
N GLN A 120 -2.88 -12.93 -5.42
CA GLN A 120 -3.35 -13.16 -6.79
C GLN A 120 -2.54 -12.30 -7.76
N GLN A 121 -2.47 -12.70 -9.02
CA GLN A 121 -1.80 -11.92 -10.08
C GLN A 121 -2.79 -10.99 -10.81
N GLU A 122 -4.04 -11.41 -10.88
CA GLU A 122 -5.14 -10.71 -11.53
C GLU A 122 -6.29 -10.58 -10.53
N LEU A 123 -7.06 -9.50 -10.65
CA LEU A 123 -8.28 -9.28 -9.87
C LEU A 123 -9.40 -8.90 -10.82
N ASP A 124 -10.58 -9.42 -10.56
CA ASP A 124 -11.76 -8.94 -11.23
C ASP A 124 -12.16 -7.54 -10.72
N GLU A 125 -12.78 -6.71 -11.56
CA GLU A 125 -13.24 -5.36 -11.20
C GLU A 125 -14.08 -5.34 -9.91
N ARG A 126 -14.87 -6.39 -9.68
CA ARG A 126 -15.73 -6.53 -8.49
C ARG A 126 -14.96 -6.84 -7.22
N GLU A 127 -13.73 -7.33 -7.34
CA GLU A 127 -12.85 -7.71 -6.22
C GLU A 127 -11.98 -6.53 -5.76
N ILE A 128 -11.74 -5.53 -6.63
CA ILE A 128 -10.84 -4.40 -6.35
C ILE A 128 -11.25 -3.62 -5.10
N ASN A 129 -12.52 -3.19 -5.01
CA ASN A 129 -13.02 -2.46 -3.84
C ASN A 129 -12.99 -3.30 -2.55
N PRO A 130 -13.49 -4.56 -2.54
CA PRO A 130 -13.31 -5.48 -1.41
C PRO A 130 -11.86 -5.66 -0.96
N VAL A 131 -10.92 -5.81 -1.89
CA VAL A 131 -9.49 -5.95 -1.58
C VAL A 131 -8.94 -4.68 -0.93
N ALA A 132 -9.17 -3.50 -1.51
CA ALA A 132 -8.70 -2.24 -0.94
C ALA A 132 -9.27 -1.99 0.46
N ASN A 133 -10.57 -2.26 0.66
CA ASN A 133 -11.22 -2.15 1.96
C ASN A 133 -10.62 -3.13 2.98
N SER A 134 -10.38 -4.38 2.59
CA SER A 134 -9.77 -5.40 3.45
C SER A 134 -8.35 -5.04 3.86
N ILE A 135 -7.55 -4.46 2.95
CA ILE A 135 -6.21 -3.96 3.26
C ILE A 135 -6.27 -2.87 4.33
N VAL A 136 -7.15 -1.88 4.17
CA VAL A 136 -7.31 -0.79 5.16
C VAL A 136 -7.76 -1.34 6.51
N ARG A 137 -8.72 -2.26 6.52
CA ARG A 137 -9.20 -2.92 7.74
C ARG A 137 -8.06 -3.61 8.50
N VAL A 138 -7.31 -4.46 7.81
CA VAL A 138 -6.17 -5.17 8.37
C VAL A 138 -5.09 -4.20 8.84
N PHE A 139 -4.83 -3.15 8.08
CA PHE A 139 -3.86 -2.12 8.44
C PHE A 139 -4.23 -1.43 9.77
N LEU A 140 -5.50 -1.07 9.93
CA LEU A 140 -6.00 -0.48 11.18
C LEU A 140 -5.97 -1.47 12.34
N ASP A 141 -6.36 -2.72 12.11
CA ASP A 141 -6.32 -3.76 13.14
C ASP A 141 -4.89 -4.08 13.58
N ALA A 142 -3.93 -4.11 12.66
CA ALA A 142 -2.51 -4.22 12.97
C ALA A 142 -2.04 -3.06 13.87
N ALA A 143 -2.37 -1.82 13.49
CA ALA A 143 -2.01 -0.64 14.26
C ALA A 143 -2.63 -0.64 15.68
N LEU A 144 -3.87 -1.13 15.83
CA LEU A 144 -4.53 -1.27 17.13
C LEU A 144 -3.91 -2.34 18.03
N ASN A 145 -3.17 -3.31 17.46
CA ASN A 145 -2.48 -4.37 18.18
C ASN A 145 -0.96 -4.13 18.24
N ASP A 146 -0.52 -2.87 18.15
CA ASP A 146 0.89 -2.45 18.19
C ASP A 146 1.79 -3.14 17.15
N ASN A 147 1.21 -3.63 16.06
CA ASN A 147 1.95 -4.19 14.94
C ASN A 147 2.15 -3.13 13.86
N SER A 148 3.35 -3.10 13.28
CA SER A 148 3.69 -2.11 12.25
C SER A 148 3.49 -2.71 10.87
N VAL A 149 2.63 -2.10 10.04
CA VAL A 149 2.55 -2.47 8.62
C VAL A 149 3.67 -1.78 7.87
N TYR A 150 4.62 -2.57 7.37
CA TYR A 150 5.78 -2.07 6.63
C TYR A 150 5.41 -1.72 5.19
N SER A 151 4.70 -2.61 4.51
CA SER A 151 4.33 -2.44 3.11
C SER A 151 3.10 -3.23 2.71
N CYS A 152 2.47 -2.80 1.63
CA CYS A 152 1.39 -3.52 0.96
C CYS A 152 1.81 -3.84 -0.48
N ILE A 153 1.71 -5.10 -0.87
CA ILE A 153 2.07 -5.61 -2.19
C ILE A 153 0.78 -6.00 -2.92
N VAL A 154 0.52 -5.37 -4.05
CA VAL A 154 -0.68 -5.60 -4.89
C VAL A 154 -0.28 -6.05 -6.29
N PRO A 155 -1.20 -6.65 -7.07
CA PRO A 155 -0.88 -7.13 -8.41
C PRO A 155 -0.60 -5.96 -9.38
N ASN A 156 0.24 -6.19 -10.40
CA ASN A 156 0.71 -5.10 -11.27
C ASN A 156 -0.40 -4.50 -12.14
N GLU A 157 -1.27 -5.35 -12.70
CA GLU A 157 -2.27 -4.94 -13.68
C GLU A 157 -3.35 -4.01 -13.08
N PRO A 158 -4.04 -4.37 -11.99
CA PRO A 158 -5.05 -3.49 -11.38
C PRO A 158 -4.44 -2.42 -10.45
N PHE A 159 -3.14 -2.10 -10.56
CA PHE A 159 -2.45 -1.22 -9.60
C PHE A 159 -3.15 0.14 -9.44
N ASP A 160 -3.30 0.90 -10.53
CA ASP A 160 -3.92 2.24 -10.48
C ASP A 160 -5.40 2.18 -10.08
N THR A 161 -6.10 1.12 -10.44
CA THR A 161 -7.51 0.91 -10.06
C THR A 161 -7.65 0.61 -8.56
N ILE A 162 -6.73 -0.17 -7.99
CA ILE A 162 -6.65 -0.38 -6.54
C ILE A 162 -6.33 0.93 -5.80
N LEU A 163 -5.38 1.72 -6.31
CA LEU A 163 -5.07 3.05 -5.75
C LEU A 163 -6.29 3.98 -5.77
N SER A 164 -7.08 3.92 -6.83
CA SER A 164 -8.35 4.65 -6.92
C SER A 164 -9.37 4.14 -5.89
N ALA A 165 -9.44 2.82 -5.67
CA ALA A 165 -10.31 2.23 -4.65
C ALA A 165 -9.92 2.60 -3.22
N PHE A 166 -8.63 2.85 -2.94
CA PHE A 166 -8.18 3.39 -1.65
C PHE A 166 -8.74 4.79 -1.34
N GLN A 167 -9.06 5.58 -2.36
CA GLN A 167 -9.68 6.90 -2.17
C GLN A 167 -11.07 6.78 -1.54
N ASN A 168 -11.80 5.69 -1.82
CA ASN A 168 -13.08 5.39 -1.15
C ASN A 168 -12.91 5.13 0.35
N GLN A 169 -11.68 4.82 0.80
CA GLN A 169 -11.29 4.64 2.19
C GLN A 169 -10.55 5.87 2.75
N ARG A 170 -10.64 7.01 2.04
CA ARG A 170 -9.97 8.28 2.37
C ARG A 170 -8.44 8.22 2.35
N PHE A 171 -7.84 7.29 1.63
CA PHE A 171 -6.39 7.26 1.41
C PHE A 171 -6.06 7.90 0.06
N TYR A 172 -5.20 8.92 0.07
CA TYR A 172 -4.82 9.71 -1.10
C TYR A 172 -3.31 9.79 -1.25
N ALA A 173 -2.84 9.90 -2.49
CA ALA A 173 -1.43 10.21 -2.74
C ALA A 173 -1.15 11.69 -2.41
N PRO A 174 0.02 12.02 -1.86
CA PRO A 174 0.41 13.41 -1.60
C PRO A 174 0.27 14.27 -2.86
N GLY A 175 -0.39 15.43 -2.72
CA GLY A 175 -0.57 16.40 -3.82
C GLY A 175 -1.70 16.07 -4.80
N THR A 176 -2.53 15.05 -4.57
CA THR A 176 -3.63 14.68 -5.48
C THR A 176 -5.00 15.25 -5.10
N SER A 177 -5.14 15.86 -3.92
CA SER A 177 -6.44 16.33 -3.42
C SER A 177 -6.27 17.61 -2.60
N ASP A 178 -7.27 18.49 -2.62
CA ASP A 178 -7.38 19.66 -1.73
C ASP A 178 -7.72 19.30 -0.27
N VAL A 179 -7.61 18.01 0.08
CA VAL A 179 -7.95 17.50 1.40
C VAL A 179 -6.72 17.51 2.31
N LEU A 180 -6.93 17.82 3.59
CA LEU A 180 -5.88 17.79 4.59
C LEU A 180 -5.47 16.33 4.89
N LEU A 181 -4.23 15.99 4.54
CA LEU A 181 -3.66 14.67 4.76
C LEU A 181 -3.03 14.55 6.15
N ASP A 182 -3.16 13.37 6.75
CA ASP A 182 -2.55 12.98 8.00
C ASP A 182 -1.28 12.17 7.73
N PRO A 183 -0.07 12.73 7.95
CA PRO A 183 1.16 12.00 7.72
C PRO A 183 1.40 10.87 8.75
N SER A 184 0.66 10.83 9.87
CA SER A 184 0.80 9.78 10.87
C SER A 184 0.17 8.45 10.45
N ILE A 185 -0.74 8.46 9.48
CA ILE A 185 -1.40 7.28 8.95
C ILE A 185 -1.01 7.13 7.48
N THR A 186 0.09 6.41 7.27
CA THR A 186 0.71 6.26 5.95
C THR A 186 0.74 4.79 5.54
N LEU A 187 0.36 4.52 4.29
CA LEU A 187 0.39 3.19 3.69
C LEU A 187 1.28 3.22 2.44
N VAL A 188 2.33 2.40 2.42
CA VAL A 188 3.18 2.23 1.23
C VAL A 188 2.67 1.07 0.41
N VAL A 189 2.26 1.33 -0.83
CA VAL A 189 1.75 0.32 -1.76
C VAL A 189 2.77 0.08 -2.87
N HIS A 190 3.10 -1.19 -3.12
CA HIS A 190 4.04 -1.64 -4.13
C HIS A 190 3.37 -2.61 -5.08
N THR A 191 3.88 -2.68 -6.31
CA THR A 191 3.53 -3.76 -7.23
C THR A 191 4.40 -5.00 -7.00
N GLN A 192 3.88 -6.17 -7.38
CA GLN A 192 4.59 -7.45 -7.20
C GLN A 192 5.87 -7.57 -8.02
N THR A 193 5.93 -7.04 -9.25
CA THR A 193 7.08 -7.26 -10.15
C THR A 193 7.61 -6.01 -10.84
N SER A 194 6.79 -4.99 -11.09
CA SER A 194 7.22 -3.80 -11.82
C SER A 194 8.07 -2.82 -10.98
N GLY A 195 8.10 -3.00 -9.65
CA GLY A 195 8.82 -2.11 -8.73
C GLY A 195 8.18 -0.73 -8.57
N GLN A 196 6.98 -0.53 -9.13
CA GLN A 196 6.20 0.68 -8.91
C GLN A 196 5.79 0.76 -7.45
N ASN A 197 5.84 1.96 -6.89
CA ASN A 197 5.38 2.23 -5.54
C ASN A 197 4.63 3.57 -5.46
N ARG A 198 3.73 3.64 -4.48
CA ARG A 198 2.97 4.83 -4.12
C ARG A 198 2.84 4.92 -2.62
N LEU A 199 3.07 6.12 -2.11
CA LEU A 199 2.77 6.50 -0.73
C LEU A 199 1.33 7.01 -0.68
N LEU A 200 0.51 6.45 0.19
CA LEU A 200 -0.84 6.92 0.47
C LEU A 200 -0.93 7.43 1.90
N GLN A 201 -1.66 8.53 2.10
CA GLN A 201 -1.91 9.14 3.41
C GLN A 201 -3.41 9.24 3.65
N PHE A 202 -3.82 9.04 4.88
CA PHE A 202 -5.22 9.18 5.27
C PHE A 202 -5.64 10.65 5.26
N ALA A 203 -6.85 10.95 4.79
CA ALA A 203 -7.44 12.28 4.84
C ALA A 203 -8.34 12.46 6.08
N ARG A 204 -8.15 13.56 6.81
CA ARG A 204 -8.95 13.90 7.99
C ARG A 204 -10.33 14.45 7.63
#